data_AF-A0A920SM88-F1
#
_entry.id   AF-A0A920SM88-F1
#
_cell.length_a   1.000
_cell.length_b   1.000
_cell.length_c   1.000
_cell.angle_alpha   90.00
_cell.angle_beta   90.00
_cell.angle_gamma   90.00
#
_symmetry.space_group_name_H-M   'P 1'
#
loop_
_entity.id
_entity.type
_entity.pdbx_description
1 polymer ?
#
loop_
_entity_poly.entity_id
_entity_poly.type
_entity_poly.pdbx_seq_one_letter_code
_entity_poly.pdbx_strand_id
1 'polypeptide(L)'
;MKHLRVLIVVGTRPEAIKMAPVITALKRRDEPVETRLAVTGQHTTLVEQVLQVFDISPDYDLDIMKEGQSLYGVVHRALEGLQSVVQDFQPIYFGTG
;
A
#
# COMPACT_ATOMS: atom_id res chain seq x y z
N MET A 1 -14.18 8.60 19.51
CA MET A 1 -12.81 8.88 19.03
C MET A 1 -12.76 8.52 17.55
N LYS A 2 -12.11 9.33 16.72
CA LYS A 2 -12.11 9.14 15.25
C LYS A 2 -11.24 7.90 14.95
N HIS A 3 -11.82 6.83 14.43
CA HIS A 3 -11.06 5.64 14.02
C HIS A 3 -10.04 6.05 12.95
N LEU A 4 -8.75 6.00 13.28
CA LEU A 4 -7.71 6.39 12.33
C LEU A 4 -7.53 5.26 11.31
N ARG A 5 -7.82 5.54 10.04
CA ARG A 5 -7.72 4.58 8.93
C ARG A 5 -6.60 5.02 8.00
N VAL A 6 -5.53 4.23 7.94
CA VAL A 6 -4.28 4.56 7.23
C VAL A 6 -4.06 3.55 6.11
N LEU A 7 -4.02 4.04 4.87
CA LEU A 7 -3.61 3.25 3.71
C LEU A 7 -2.13 3.47 3.45
N ILE A 8 -1.35 2.41 3.40
CA ILE A 8 0.07 2.42 3.03
C ILE A 8 0.18 1.86 1.63
N VAL A 9 0.88 2.57 0.74
CA VAL A 9 1.10 2.15 -0.64
C VAL A 9 2.60 1.93 -0.87
N VAL A 10 2.97 0.76 -1.38
CA VAL A 10 4.35 0.44 -1.77
C VAL A 10 4.38 -0.19 -3.15
N GLY A 11 5.37 0.13 -3.97
CA GLY A 11 5.56 -0.45 -5.30
C GLY A 11 6.90 -1.14 -5.48
N THR A 12 7.91 -0.76 -4.72
CA THR A 12 9.27 -1.26 -4.92
C THR A 12 9.86 -1.90 -3.66
N ARG A 13 10.86 -2.75 -3.85
CA ARG A 13 11.60 -3.38 -2.74
C ARG A 13 12.21 -2.34 -1.77
N PRO A 14 12.88 -1.26 -2.21
CA PRO A 14 13.38 -0.22 -1.30
C PRO A 14 12.28 0.47 -0.50
N GLU A 15 11.09 0.67 -1.08
CA GLU A 15 9.93 1.21 -0.36
C GLU A 15 9.44 0.22 0.70
N ALA A 16 9.29 -1.06 0.36
CA ALA A 16 8.88 -2.10 1.31
C ALA A 16 9.85 -2.19 2.50
N ILE A 17 11.17 -2.13 2.27
CA ILE A 17 12.19 -2.15 3.33
C ILE A 17 12.01 -0.95 4.27
N LYS A 18 11.77 0.24 3.72
CA LYS A 18 11.59 1.46 4.51
C LYS A 18 10.26 1.51 5.25
N MET A 19 9.21 0.95 4.67
CA MET A 19 7.85 1.00 5.23
C MET A 19 7.55 -0.15 6.19
N ALA A 20 8.23 -1.28 6.12
CA ALA A 20 7.98 -2.42 7.02
C ALA A 20 8.10 -2.06 8.52
N PRO A 21 9.11 -1.27 8.98
CA PRO A 21 9.15 -0.78 10.36
C PRO A 21 7.94 0.08 10.73
N VAL A 22 7.46 0.93 9.82
CA VAL A 22 6.31 1.81 10.04
C VAL A 22 5.01 1.00 10.17
N ILE A 23 4.79 0.04 9.26
CA ILE A 23 3.64 -0.87 9.30
C ILE A 23 3.63 -1.64 10.64
N THR A 24 4.78 -2.17 11.04
CA THR A 24 4.94 -2.92 12.29
C THR A 24 4.65 -2.04 13.51
N ALA A 25 5.15 -0.80 13.53
CA ALA A 25 4.92 0.13 14.62
C ALA A 25 3.44 0.52 14.74
N LEU A 26 2.75 0.77 13.61
CA LEU A 26 1.32 1.09 13.60
C LEU A 26 0.46 -0.04 14.16
N LYS A 27 0.76 -1.29 13.81
CA LYS A 27 0.07 -2.48 14.33
C LYS A 27 0.26 -2.72 15.83
N ARG A 28 1.32 -2.17 16.43
CA ARG A 28 1.67 -2.35 17.85
C ARG A 28 1.18 -1.23 18.78
N ARG A 29 0.50 -0.21 18.26
CA ARG A 29 0.01 0.90 19.09
C ARG A 29 -1.11 0.44 20.02
N ASP A 30 -1.12 0.99 21.24
CA ASP A 30 -2.18 0.74 22.22
C ASP A 30 -3.54 1.27 21.74
N GLU A 31 -3.54 2.42 21.07
CA GLU A 31 -4.71 2.94 20.36
C GLU A 31 -4.73 2.34 18.94
N PRO A 32 -5.77 1.57 18.57
CA PRO A 32 -5.81 0.87 17.30
C PRO A 32 -5.92 1.82 16.12
N VAL A 33 -4.97 1.70 15.19
CA VAL A 33 -4.99 2.33 13.87
C VAL A 33 -5.35 1.26 12.85
N GLU A 34 -6.50 1.37 12.19
CA GLU A 34 -6.86 0.48 11.10
C GLU A 34 -5.90 0.74 9.95
N THR A 35 -4.97 -0.19 9.72
CA THR A 35 -3.89 -0.03 8.74
C THR A 35 -4.08 -1.06 7.65
N ARG A 36 -4.16 -0.63 6.39
CA ARG A 36 -4.13 -1.53 5.23
C ARG A 36 -2.93 -1.22 4.34
N LEU A 37 -2.37 -2.26 3.74
CA LEU A 37 -1.24 -2.21 2.81
C LEU A 37 -1.73 -2.52 1.40
N ALA A 38 -1.49 -1.61 0.47
CA ALA A 38 -1.63 -1.82 -0.96
C ALA A 38 -0.25 -1.94 -1.62
N VAL A 39 -0.04 -3.01 -2.38
CA VAL A 39 1.13 -3.17 -3.24
C VAL A 39 0.77 -2.86 -4.69
N THR A 40 1.58 -2.08 -5.38
CA THR A 40 1.25 -1.71 -6.78
C THR A 40 1.58 -2.81 -7.79
N GLY A 41 2.42 -3.78 -7.43
CA GLY A 41 2.82 -4.88 -8.31
C GLY A 41 3.99 -4.57 -9.26
N GLN A 42 4.77 -3.50 -9.03
CA GLN A 42 5.94 -3.17 -9.88
C GLN A 42 7.09 -4.19 -9.79
N HIS A 43 7.27 -4.79 -8.62
CA HIS A 43 8.33 -5.78 -8.34
C HIS A 43 7.80 -6.88 -7.41
N THR A 44 6.71 -7.54 -7.78
CA THR A 44 5.91 -8.44 -6.90
C THR A 44 6.76 -9.42 -6.11
N THR A 45 7.61 -10.22 -6.76
CA THR A 45 8.46 -11.21 -6.09
C THR A 45 9.46 -10.62 -5.09
N LEU A 46 10.04 -9.45 -5.39
CA LEU A 46 11.01 -8.81 -4.49
C LEU A 46 10.35 -8.09 -3.32
N VAL A 47 9.14 -7.55 -3.53
CA VAL A 47 8.33 -6.93 -2.48
C VAL A 47 7.84 -8.03 -1.52
N GLU A 48 7.32 -9.13 -2.05
CA GLU A 48 6.88 -10.30 -1.27
C GLU A 48 7.97 -10.82 -0.33
N GLN A 49 9.20 -10.98 -0.82
CA GLN A 49 10.33 -11.41 0.01
C GLN A 49 10.55 -10.49 1.22
N VAL A 50 10.46 -9.18 1.02
CA VAL A 50 10.60 -8.22 2.13
C VAL A 50 9.42 -8.35 3.08
N LEU A 51 8.18 -8.36 2.57
CA LEU A 51 6.99 -8.45 3.41
C LEU A 51 6.97 -9.74 4.25
N GLN A 52 7.41 -10.88 3.69
CA GLN A 52 7.56 -12.14 4.40
C GLN A 52 8.56 -12.07 5.55
N VAL A 53 9.71 -11.40 5.39
CA VAL A 53 10.71 -11.23 6.46
C VAL A 53 10.12 -10.50 7.67
N PHE A 54 9.14 -9.61 7.45
CA PHE A 54 8.50 -8.83 8.50
C PHE A 54 7.13 -9.39 8.94
N ASP A 55 6.73 -10.57 8.45
CA ASP A 55 5.40 -11.17 8.70
C ASP A 55 4.25 -10.19 8.36
N ILE A 56 4.38 -9.51 7.22
CA ILE A 56 3.40 -8.58 6.68
C ILE A 56 2.74 -9.22 5.46
N SER A 57 1.42 -9.19 5.40
CA SER A 57 0.66 -9.51 4.19
C SER A 57 0.03 -8.24 3.62
N PRO A 58 0.03 -8.05 2.30
CA PRO A 58 -0.72 -6.97 1.66
C PRO A 58 -2.23 -7.25 1.72
N ASP A 59 -3.02 -6.20 1.90
CA ASP A 59 -4.48 -6.25 1.83
C ASP A 59 -4.99 -6.07 0.40
N TYR A 60 -4.20 -5.37 -0.44
CA TYR A 60 -4.49 -5.15 -1.85
C TYR A 60 -3.25 -5.37 -2.70
N ASP A 61 -3.41 -6.04 -3.83
CA ASP A 61 -2.45 -6.06 -4.93
C ASP A 61 -3.13 -5.44 -6.15
N LEU A 62 -2.55 -4.36 -6.68
CA LEU A 62 -3.12 -3.64 -7.81
C LEU A 62 -2.69 -4.25 -9.16
N ASP A 63 -1.67 -5.11 -9.17
CA ASP A 63 -1.14 -5.79 -10.37
C ASP A 63 -1.03 -4.86 -11.60
N ILE A 64 -0.44 -3.66 -11.41
CA ILE A 64 -0.49 -2.60 -12.44
C ILE A 64 0.49 -2.82 -13.58
N MET A 65 1.45 -3.73 -13.42
CA MET A 65 2.47 -3.99 -14.43
C MET A 65 1.93 -4.81 -15.58
N LYS A 66 2.29 -4.39 -16.78
CA LYS A 66 2.16 -5.14 -18.03
C LYS A 66 3.42 -4.93 -18.86
N GLU A 67 3.75 -5.92 -19.66
CA GLU A 67 4.86 -5.85 -20.60
C GLU A 67 4.63 -4.72 -21.63
N GLY A 68 5.69 -3.99 -21.98
CA GLY A 68 5.65 -2.94 -23.01
C GLY A 68 4.87 -1.67 -22.64
N GLN A 69 4.52 -1.45 -21.37
CA GLN A 69 3.82 -0.23 -20.93
C GLN A 69 4.71 1.02 -21.01
N SER A 70 4.10 2.14 -21.39
CA SER A 70 4.70 3.46 -21.23
C SER A 70 4.58 3.93 -19.77
N LEU A 71 5.39 4.91 -19.38
CA LEU A 71 5.27 5.57 -18.07
C LEU A 71 3.84 6.12 -17.84
N TYR A 72 3.22 6.68 -18.88
CA TYR A 72 1.83 7.14 -18.81
C TYR A 72 0.87 5.99 -18.49
N GLY A 73 1.04 4.83 -19.13
CA GLY A 73 0.24 3.64 -18.85
C GLY A 73 0.39 3.12 -17.42
N VAL A 74 1.61 3.17 -16.87
CA VAL A 74 1.86 2.80 -15.46
C VAL A 74 1.13 3.75 -14.51
N VAL A 75 1.26 5.06 -14.72
CA VAL A 75 0.59 6.07 -13.88
C VAL A 75 -0.93 5.94 -13.96
N HIS A 76 -1.50 5.75 -15.15
CA HIS A 76 -2.95 5.58 -15.33
C HIS A 76 -3.48 4.39 -14.53
N ARG A 77 -2.86 3.21 -14.66
CA ARG A 77 -3.30 2.01 -13.93
C ARG A 77 -3.10 2.14 -12.42
N ALA A 78 -2.04 2.82 -11.97
CA ALA A 78 -1.85 3.10 -10.55
C ALA A 78 -3.01 3.94 -10.00
N LEU A 79 -3.43 5.00 -10.71
CA LEU A 79 -4.54 5.85 -10.31
C LEU A 79 -5.87 5.09 -10.30
N GLU A 80 -6.15 4.31 -11.33
CA GLU A 80 -7.37 3.48 -11.39
C GLU A 80 -7.43 2.46 -10.25
N GLY A 81 -6.35 1.72 -10.01
CA GLY A 81 -6.30 0.74 -8.92
C GLY A 81 -6.42 1.39 -7.55
N LEU A 82 -5.71 2.51 -7.33
CA LEU A 82 -5.82 3.26 -6.07
C LEU A 82 -7.21 3.84 -5.85
N GLN A 83 -7.92 4.26 -6.91
CA GLN A 83 -9.29 4.73 -6.79
C GLN A 83 -10.20 3.66 -6.20
N SER A 84 -10.12 2.41 -6.68
CA SER A 84 -10.91 1.30 -6.14
C SER A 84 -10.56 0.99 -4.68
N VAL A 85 -9.26 0.99 -4.35
CA VAL A 85 -8.79 0.75 -2.97
C VAL A 85 -9.26 1.85 -2.03
N VAL A 86 -9.18 3.12 -2.43
CA VAL A 86 -9.64 4.26 -1.62
C VAL A 86 -11.16 4.24 -1.46
N GLN A 87 -11.90 3.83 -2.48
CA GLN A 87 -13.35 3.69 -2.39
C GLN A 87 -13.78 2.59 -1.43
N ASP A 88 -13.10 1.45 -1.44
CA ASP A 88 -13.35 0.34 -0.50
C ASP A 88 -12.91 0.69 0.93
N PHE A 89 -11.65 1.12 1.07
CA PHE A 89 -11.04 1.31 2.37
C PHE A 89 -11.36 2.66 3.01
N GLN A 90 -11.83 3.68 2.28
CA GLN A 90 -12.11 5.03 2.79
C GLN A 90 -11.06 5.51 3.84
N PRO A 91 -9.76 5.55 3.50
CA PRO A 91 -8.72 6.01 4.41
C PRO A 91 -8.90 7.50 4.72
N ILE A 92 -8.35 7.94 5.85
CA ILE A 92 -8.40 9.37 6.21
C ILE A 92 -7.49 10.16 5.27
N TYR A 93 -8.05 11.18 4.64
CA TYR A 93 -7.32 12.20 3.90
C TYR A 93 -7.30 13.50 4.71
N PHE A 94 -6.13 14.14 4.84
CA PHE A 94 -5.95 15.37 5.63
C PHE A 94 -6.35 16.66 4.92
N GLY A 95 -7.03 16.60 3.76
CA GLY A 95 -7.31 17.76 2.91
C GLY A 95 -8.78 18.06 2.59
N THR A 96 -9.73 17.51 3.33
CA THR A 96 -11.14 17.93 3.28
C THR A 96 -11.59 18.37 4.66
N GLY A 97 -11.58 19.69 4.86
CA GLY A 97 -12.39 20.37 5.87
C GLY A 97 -13.81 20.56 5.38
#